data_AF-A0A7S1ADV4-F1
#
_entry.id   AF-A0A7S1ADV4-F1
#
_cell.length_a   1.000
_cell.length_b   1.000
_cell.length_c   1.000
_cell.angle_alpha   90.00
_cell.angle_beta   90.00
_cell.angle_gamma   90.00
#
_symmetry.space_group_name_H-M   'P 1'
#
loop_
_entity.id
_entity.type
_entity.pdbx_description
1 polymer ?
#
loop_
_entity_poly.entity_id
_entity_poly.type
_entity_poly.pdbx_seq_one_letter_code
_entity_poly.pdbx_strand_id
1 'polypeptide(L)'
;AASGVLQLAGGVLVAADRLCCPEHKLSPKMERLFPNLETPWRYPNSGGFAGTAEAVRGLIQSLVRSAVGGVFDAKGDDQLRLQTFLLARAEAGNRYPVRLDTDCAVFQCMGEQHQGWRFETFSGE
;
A
#
# COMPACT_ATOMS: atom_id res chain seq x y z
N ALA A 1 -17.36 -24.79 3.28
CA ALA A 1 -16.38 -24.02 4.07
C ALA A 1 -14.98 -24.39 3.60
N ALA A 2 -14.41 -23.60 2.70
CA ALA A 2 -13.00 -23.75 2.30
C ALA A 2 -12.21 -22.74 3.16
N SER A 3 -11.47 -23.26 4.13
CA SER A 3 -10.50 -22.48 4.90
C SER A 3 -9.42 -22.00 3.93
N GLY A 4 -9.44 -20.70 3.63
CA GLY A 4 -8.50 -20.03 2.75
C GLY A 4 -7.13 -19.96 3.39
N VAL A 5 -6.36 -21.05 3.26
CA VAL A 5 -4.94 -21.04 3.59
C VAL A 5 -4.24 -20.13 2.57
N LEU A 6 -3.76 -18.98 3.07
CA LEU A 6 -2.93 -18.02 2.34
C LEU A 6 -1.63 -18.69 1.86
N GLN A 7 -1.65 -19.32 0.69
CA GLN A 7 -0.43 -19.69 -0.01
C GLN A 7 0.19 -18.40 -0.60
N LEU A 8 1.02 -17.73 0.20
CA LEU A 8 1.94 -16.70 -0.27
C LEU A 8 3.10 -17.40 -0.99
N ALA A 9 2.90 -17.81 -2.24
CA ALA A 9 4.00 -18.23 -3.10
C ALA A 9 4.87 -17.01 -3.43
N GLY A 10 5.85 -16.72 -2.57
CA GLY A 10 6.93 -15.74 -2.79
C GLY A 10 6.57 -14.25 -2.66
N GLY A 11 5.33 -13.92 -2.26
CA GLY A 11 4.86 -12.54 -2.14
C GLY A 11 4.75 -12.01 -0.72
N VAL A 12 4.54 -10.70 -0.58
CA VAL A 12 4.24 -10.03 0.69
C VAL A 12 2.77 -9.65 0.73
N LEU A 13 2.07 -10.03 1.81
CA LEU A 13 0.77 -9.49 2.14
C LEU A 13 0.96 -8.14 2.83
N VAL A 14 0.34 -7.10 2.29
CA VAL A 14 0.41 -5.72 2.77
C VAL A 14 -0.95 -5.35 3.35
N ALA A 15 -0.96 -4.68 4.50
CA ALA A 15 -2.18 -4.14 5.08
C ALA A 15 -2.89 -3.23 4.06
N ALA A 16 -4.21 -3.23 4.08
CA ALA A 16 -5.00 -2.41 3.18
C ALA A 16 -5.72 -1.30 3.95
N ASP A 17 -5.80 -0.11 3.38
CA ASP A 17 -6.51 1.05 3.90
C ASP A 17 -7.65 1.46 2.97
N ARG A 18 -8.58 2.24 3.52
CA ARG A 18 -9.72 2.84 2.82
C ARG A 18 -9.36 4.14 2.12
N LEU A 19 -8.25 4.77 2.52
CA LEU A 19 -7.81 6.06 2.01
C LEU A 19 -6.46 5.92 1.30
N CYS A 20 -6.35 6.55 0.13
CA CYS A 20 -5.07 6.75 -0.53
C CYS A 20 -4.38 7.98 0.11
N CYS A 21 -3.64 7.77 1.19
CA CYS A 21 -2.87 8.82 1.87
C CYS A 21 -1.36 8.56 1.73
N PRO A 22 -0.50 9.59 1.88
CA PRO A 22 -0.85 11.00 2.00
C PRO A 22 -1.29 11.65 0.67
N GLU A 23 -0.89 11.10 -0.48
CA GLU A 23 -1.21 11.67 -1.80
C GLU A 23 -2.43 11.00 -2.44
N HIS A 24 -3.60 11.59 -2.22
CA HIS A 24 -4.88 11.11 -2.77
C HIS A 24 -4.91 11.05 -4.30
N LYS A 25 -4.14 11.90 -4.99
CA LYS A 25 -4.09 11.90 -6.47
C LYS A 25 -3.49 10.62 -7.06
N LEU A 26 -2.83 9.80 -6.25
CA LEU A 26 -2.34 8.48 -6.67
C LEU A 26 -3.45 7.43 -6.76
N SER A 27 -4.66 7.70 -6.24
CA SER A 27 -5.74 6.70 -6.17
C SER A 27 -6.08 6.05 -7.52
N PRO A 28 -6.22 6.77 -8.66
CA PRO A 28 -6.58 6.12 -9.91
C PRO A 28 -5.46 5.21 -10.45
N LYS A 29 -4.20 5.51 -10.11
CA LYS A 29 -3.06 4.65 -10.46
C LYS A 29 -3.03 3.41 -9.56
N MET A 30 -3.34 3.56 -8.28
CA MET A 30 -3.40 2.47 -7.33
C MET A 30 -4.53 1.49 -7.62
N GLU A 31 -5.71 1.97 -7.95
CA GLU A 31 -6.85 1.12 -8.32
C GLU A 31 -6.58 0.32 -9.61
N ARG A 32 -5.80 0.87 -10.55
CA ARG A 32 -5.32 0.11 -11.71
C ARG A 32 -4.28 -0.95 -11.34
N LEU A 33 -3.46 -0.69 -10.33
CA LEU A 33 -2.45 -1.63 -9.86
C LEU A 33 -3.09 -2.78 -9.05
N PHE A 34 -4.08 -2.46 -8.23
CA PHE A 34 -4.82 -3.37 -7.37
C PHE A 34 -6.33 -3.30 -7.70
N PRO A 35 -6.78 -3.95 -8.79
CA PRO A 35 -8.18 -3.87 -9.20
C PRO A 35 -9.05 -4.74 -8.28
N ASN A 36 -9.59 -4.14 -7.22
CA ASN A 36 -10.65 -4.74 -6.41
C ASN A 36 -11.63 -3.65 -5.95
N LEU A 37 -12.87 -3.71 -6.45
CA LEU A 37 -13.92 -2.75 -6.13
C LEU A 37 -14.93 -3.28 -5.09
N GLU A 38 -14.81 -4.54 -4.65
CA GLU A 38 -15.79 -5.22 -3.79
C GLU A 38 -15.63 -4.84 -2.30
N THR A 39 -14.46 -4.34 -1.93
CA THR A 39 -14.09 -3.97 -0.55
C THR A 39 -13.75 -2.48 -0.47
N PRO A 40 -13.96 -1.77 0.65
CA PRO A 40 -13.44 -0.41 0.79
C PRO A 40 -11.93 -0.37 1.07
N TRP A 41 -11.28 -1.47 1.47
CA TRP A 41 -9.85 -1.52 1.77
C TRP A 41 -9.01 -1.81 0.51
N ARG A 42 -8.65 -0.77 -0.24
CA ARG A 42 -8.08 -0.88 -1.60
C ARG A 42 -6.69 -0.30 -1.77
N TYR A 43 -6.18 0.41 -0.77
CA TYR A 43 -4.89 1.10 -0.86
C TYR A 43 -3.87 0.42 0.05
N PRO A 44 -2.60 0.24 -0.36
CA PRO A 44 -1.59 -0.33 0.53
C PRO A 44 -1.38 0.57 1.76
N ASN A 45 -1.13 -0.02 2.92
CA ASN A 45 -0.76 0.67 4.16
C ASN A 45 0.62 0.15 4.65
N SER A 46 1.58 1.05 4.87
CA SER A 46 2.95 0.72 5.30
C SER A 46 3.06 0.24 6.75
N GLY A 47 2.01 0.42 7.55
CA GLY A 47 1.95 -0.01 8.94
C GLY A 47 1.85 -1.52 9.15
N GLY A 48 1.65 -2.33 8.09
CA GLY A 48 1.53 -3.79 8.23
C GLY A 48 2.01 -4.58 7.02
N PHE A 49 2.92 -5.52 7.28
CA PHE A 49 3.42 -6.49 6.29
C PHE A 49 3.47 -7.90 6.88
N ALA A 50 3.09 -8.90 6.09
CA ALA A 50 3.21 -10.31 6.45
C ALA A 50 3.74 -11.14 5.28
N GLY A 51 4.59 -12.13 5.56
CA GLY A 51 5.20 -13.01 4.58
C GLY A 51 6.38 -13.77 5.16
N THR A 52 7.13 -14.47 4.33
CA THR A 52 8.40 -15.06 4.76
C THR A 52 9.39 -13.96 5.14
N ALA A 53 10.30 -14.26 6.07
CA ALA A 53 11.34 -13.30 6.47
C ALA A 53 12.15 -12.80 5.27
N GLU A 54 12.42 -13.68 4.30
CA GLU A 54 13.11 -13.32 3.06
C GLU A 54 12.33 -12.32 2.20
N ALA A 55 11.04 -12.57 1.97
CA ALA A 55 10.19 -11.71 1.16
C ALA A 55 10.01 -10.32 1.78
N VAL A 56 9.71 -10.27 3.09
CA VAL A 56 9.54 -9.00 3.83
C VAL A 56 10.85 -8.22 3.87
N ARG A 57 11.99 -8.90 4.12
CA ARG A 57 13.31 -8.26 4.06
C ARG A 57 13.59 -7.70 2.66
N GLY A 58 13.27 -8.44 1.61
CA GLY A 58 13.42 -8.00 0.22
C GLY A 58 12.61 -6.74 -0.07
N LEU A 59 11.39 -6.64 0.45
CA LEU A 59 10.54 -5.44 0.29
C LEU A 59 11.15 -4.25 1.03
N ILE A 60 11.45 -4.41 2.32
CA ILE A 60 12.02 -3.33 3.15
C ILE A 60 13.34 -2.82 2.57
N GLN A 61 14.24 -3.73 2.16
CA GLN A 61 15.51 -3.32 1.53
C GLN A 61 15.27 -2.57 0.22
N SER A 62 14.29 -2.98 -0.58
CA SER A 62 13.94 -2.29 -1.83
C SER A 62 13.38 -0.89 -1.55
N LEU A 63 12.51 -0.75 -0.54
CA LEU A 63 11.98 0.55 -0.13
C LEU A 63 13.11 1.47 0.36
N VAL A 64 14.00 0.98 1.23
CA VAL A 64 15.05 1.82 1.82
C VAL A 64 16.17 2.18 0.82
N ARG A 65 16.56 1.25 -0.05
CA ARG A 65 17.79 1.40 -0.86
C ARG A 65 17.55 1.77 -2.31
N SER A 66 16.33 1.62 -2.83
CA SER A 66 16.05 1.89 -4.24
C SER A 66 15.78 3.37 -4.49
N ALA A 67 16.31 3.91 -5.59
CA ALA A 67 15.90 5.21 -6.12
C ALA A 67 14.59 5.11 -6.95
N VAL A 68 14.05 3.91 -7.18
CA VAL A 68 12.80 3.69 -7.92
C VAL A 68 11.65 4.33 -7.15
N GLY A 69 10.91 5.23 -7.79
CA GLY A 69 9.83 5.99 -7.15
C GLY A 69 10.31 7.23 -6.37
N GLY A 70 11.60 7.59 -6.45
CA GLY A 70 12.21 8.76 -5.80
C GLY A 70 13.28 8.41 -4.77
N VAL A 71 14.05 9.41 -4.34
CA VAL A 71 14.97 9.32 -3.20
C VAL A 71 14.19 9.68 -1.95
N PHE A 72 14.20 8.80 -0.94
CA PHE A 72 13.55 9.05 0.33
C PHE A 72 14.60 9.10 1.43
N ASP A 73 14.63 10.21 2.15
CA ASP A 73 15.49 10.38 3.32
C ASP A 73 14.82 9.82 4.59
N ALA A 74 15.51 9.92 5.71
CA ALA A 74 15.02 9.41 7.00
C ALA A 74 13.76 10.15 7.53
N LYS A 75 13.37 11.27 6.93
CA LYS A 75 12.16 12.03 7.26
C LYS A 75 11.04 11.82 6.23
N GLY A 76 11.31 11.04 5.18
CA GLY A 76 10.34 10.73 4.15
C GLY A 76 9.16 9.93 4.69
N ASP A 77 7.99 10.19 4.11
CA ASP A 77 6.76 9.46 4.41
C ASP A 77 6.85 8.03 3.85
N ASP A 78 6.82 7.04 4.74
CA ASP A 78 7.00 5.62 4.43
C ASP A 78 5.80 5.05 3.65
N GLN A 79 4.62 5.59 3.91
CA GLN A 79 3.39 5.29 3.20
C GLN A 79 3.46 5.77 1.74
N LEU A 80 3.85 7.02 1.50
CA LEU A 80 4.11 7.58 0.17
C LEU A 80 5.23 6.81 -0.52
N ARG A 81 6.28 6.44 0.22
CA ARG A 81 7.39 5.64 -0.28
C ARG A 81 6.93 4.31 -0.86
N LEU A 82 6.13 3.57 -0.09
CA LEU A 82 5.55 2.30 -0.52
C LEU A 82 4.73 2.50 -1.79
N GLN A 83 3.87 3.52 -1.80
CA GLN A 83 3.00 3.80 -2.93
C GLN A 83 3.78 4.13 -4.21
N THR A 84 4.70 5.10 -4.17
CA THR A 84 5.46 5.50 -5.35
C THR A 84 6.39 4.40 -5.84
N PHE A 85 6.97 3.61 -4.93
CA PHE A 85 7.78 2.43 -5.29
C PHE A 85 6.97 1.41 -6.09
N LEU A 86 5.79 1.02 -5.59
CA LEU A 86 4.95 0.02 -6.23
C LEU A 86 4.46 0.49 -7.62
N LEU A 87 4.07 1.76 -7.74
CA LEU A 87 3.69 2.35 -9.01
C LEU A 87 4.84 2.40 -10.00
N ALA A 88 6.01 2.92 -9.60
CA ALA A 88 7.16 3.04 -10.48
C ALA A 88 7.66 1.67 -10.97
N ARG A 89 7.63 0.65 -10.10
CA ARG A 89 7.91 -0.74 -10.47
C ARG A 89 6.93 -1.27 -11.51
N ALA A 90 5.63 -1.00 -11.33
CA ALA A 90 4.59 -1.41 -12.26
C ALA A 90 4.69 -0.68 -13.61
N GLU A 91 4.97 0.62 -13.61
CA GLU A 91 5.19 1.43 -14.82
C GLU A 91 6.41 0.94 -15.62
N ALA A 92 7.45 0.45 -14.94
CA ALA A 92 8.62 -0.18 -15.56
C ALA A 92 8.39 -1.65 -16.01
N GLY A 93 7.16 -2.18 -15.92
CA GLY A 93 6.84 -3.56 -16.31
C GLY A 93 7.35 -4.64 -15.35
N ASN A 94 7.87 -4.26 -14.17
CA ASN A 94 8.46 -5.18 -13.19
C ASN A 94 7.73 -5.07 -11.85
N ARG A 95 6.46 -5.49 -11.83
CA ARG A 95 5.60 -5.42 -10.63
C ARG A 95 6.26 -6.13 -9.44
N TYR A 96 6.16 -5.54 -8.26
CA TYR A 96 6.56 -6.23 -7.03
C TYR A 96 5.47 -7.24 -6.63
N PRO A 97 5.80 -8.46 -6.19
CA PRO A 97 4.81 -9.48 -5.83
C PRO A 97 4.15 -9.19 -4.47
N VAL A 98 3.42 -8.07 -4.37
CA VAL A 98 2.61 -7.74 -3.20
C VAL A 98 1.13 -8.07 -3.44
N ARG A 99 0.43 -8.44 -2.37
CA ARG A 99 -1.03 -8.54 -2.31
C ARG A 99 -1.54 -7.65 -1.18
N LEU A 100 -2.75 -7.11 -1.34
CA LEU A 100 -3.40 -6.35 -0.28
C LEU A 100 -4.30 -7.26 0.55
N ASP A 101 -4.30 -7.08 1.87
CA ASP A 101 -5.23 -7.73 2.81
C ASP A 101 -6.59 -7.04 2.77
N THR A 102 -7.28 -7.16 1.63
CA THR A 102 -8.51 -6.42 1.32
C THR A 102 -9.72 -6.83 2.15
N ASP A 103 -9.66 -8.01 2.78
CA ASP A 103 -10.73 -8.56 3.63
C ASP A 103 -10.42 -8.38 5.12
N CYS A 104 -9.34 -7.67 5.46
CA CYS A 104 -8.86 -7.45 6.82
C CYS A 104 -8.68 -8.76 7.61
N ALA A 105 -8.21 -9.83 6.95
CA ALA A 105 -8.08 -11.14 7.57
C ALA A 105 -6.89 -11.21 8.56
N VAL A 106 -5.90 -10.34 8.38
CA VAL A 106 -4.69 -10.24 9.20
C VAL A 106 -4.57 -8.86 9.83
N PHE A 107 -4.80 -7.81 9.04
CA PHE A 107 -4.60 -6.42 9.42
C PHE A 107 -5.93 -5.66 9.39
N GLN A 108 -6.28 -5.05 10.52
CA GLN A 108 -7.36 -4.08 10.59
C GLN A 108 -6.77 -2.66 10.65
N CYS A 109 -6.75 -1.96 9.51
CA CYS A 109 -6.40 -0.55 9.48
C CYS A 109 -7.59 0.28 9.99
N MET A 110 -7.40 0.93 11.15
CA MET A 110 -8.43 1.73 11.82
C MET A 110 -8.46 3.20 11.34
N GLY A 111 -7.71 3.55 10.28
CA GLY A 111 -7.56 4.90 9.73
C GLY A 111 -8.84 5.74 9.90
N GLU A 112 -8.68 6.87 10.60
CA GLU A 112 -9.62 7.43 11.58
C GLU A 112 -11.09 7.46 11.15
N GLN A 113 -11.98 6.90 11.99
CA GLN A 113 -13.41 7.24 11.96
C GLN A 113 -13.67 8.70 12.41
N HIS A 114 -12.69 9.35 13.04
CA HIS A 114 -12.77 10.71 13.54
C HIS A 114 -11.39 11.40 13.60
N GLN A 115 -10.93 12.06 12.52
CA GLN A 115 -10.19 13.34 12.56
C GLN A 115 -9.82 13.90 11.17
N GLY A 116 -10.02 15.22 11.01
CA GLY A 116 -9.14 16.11 10.24
C GLY A 116 -9.48 16.43 8.79
N TRP A 117 -9.61 15.45 7.91
CA TRP A 117 -9.65 15.74 6.46
C TRP A 117 -11.07 16.12 5.99
N ARG A 118 -11.48 17.35 6.30
CA ARG A 118 -12.62 17.98 5.62
C ARG A 118 -12.22 18.26 4.17
N PHE A 119 -12.52 17.34 3.26
CA PHE A 119 -12.44 17.60 1.82
C PHE A 119 -13.37 18.75 1.37
N GLU A 120 -14.31 19.16 2.23
CA GLU A 120 -15.24 20.28 2.02
C GLU A 120 -14.65 21.67 2.31
N THR A 121 -13.39 21.80 2.76
CA THR A 121 -12.70 23.09 2.86
C THR A 121 -11.52 23.16 1.90
N PHE A 122 -11.82 23.05 0.60
CA PHE A 122 -11.03 23.74 -0.42
C PHE A 122 -11.80 25.02 -0.79
N SER A 123 -11.88 25.97 0.15
CA SER A 123 -12.19 27.34 -0.20
C SER A 123 -10.88 27.96 -0.66
N GLY A 124 -10.77 28.22 -1.96
CA GLY A 124 -9.82 29.20 -2.42
C GLY A 124 -10.12 30.53 -1.74
N GLU A 125 -9.21 30.94 -0.88
CA GLU A 125 -8.89 32.33 -0.58
C GLU A 125 -7.44 32.57 -0.98
#